data_AF-A0A1X7H465-F1
#
_entry.id   AF-A0A1X7H465-F1
#
_cell.length_a   1.000
_cell.length_b   1.000
_cell.length_c   1.000
_cell.angle_alpha   90.00
_cell.angle_beta   90.00
_cell.angle_gamma   90.00
#
_symmetry.space_group_name_H-M   'P 1'
#
loop_
_entity.id
_entity.type
_entity.pdbx_description
1 polymer ?
#
loop_
_entity_poly.entity_id
_entity_poly.type
_entity_poly.pdbx_seq_one_letter_code
_entity_poly.pdbx_strand_id
1 'polypeptide(L)'
;MEFILNNLNKIYIVVTLLFASLYLRILLQIVGQSWIKTIAHTSTLMLLPILTYVITSVISGNIALSLGMVGALSIVRFRNPVRSPLELSVYFGAITMGIAASVSLPWLILFIGAVTLVSIVLYSLNKINKFFSQTPFFVSSFSEGNSMSTLMIVTKSELDNLNNHEDLKSKTFSDEQTTYIFASSDFKNLQELEKSISSNNKIISSQLNK
;
A
#
# COMPACT_ATOMS: atom_id res chain seq x y z
N MET A 1 21.59 27.88 -5.11
CA MET A 1 20.69 28.11 -6.25
C MET A 1 21.22 27.45 -7.53
N GLU A 2 22.54 27.50 -7.78
CA GLU A 2 23.19 26.87 -8.95
C GLU A 2 23.00 25.34 -9.05
N PHE A 3 23.06 24.61 -7.92
CA PHE A 3 22.86 23.16 -7.91
C PHE A 3 21.47 22.75 -8.41
N ILE A 4 20.44 23.53 -8.05
CA ILE A 4 19.06 23.28 -8.49
C ILE A 4 18.92 23.62 -9.97
N LEU A 5 19.43 24.80 -10.39
CA LEU A 5 19.40 25.22 -11.79
C LEU A 5 20.06 24.18 -12.72
N ASN A 6 21.22 23.64 -12.32
CA ASN A 6 21.96 22.67 -13.13
C ASN A 6 21.29 21.28 -13.20
N ASN A 7 20.39 20.97 -12.26
CA ASN A 7 19.66 19.69 -12.22
C ASN A 7 18.16 19.83 -12.53
N LEU A 8 17.71 20.98 -13.04
CA LEU A 8 16.30 21.25 -13.36
C LEU A 8 15.68 20.19 -14.26
N ASN A 9 16.39 19.75 -15.30
CA ASN A 9 15.89 18.72 -16.21
C ASN A 9 15.61 17.39 -15.48
N LYS A 10 16.47 16.99 -14.54
CA LYS A 10 16.30 15.76 -13.78
C LYS A 10 15.12 15.87 -12.81
N ILE A 11 14.98 17.04 -12.17
CA ILE A 11 13.85 17.33 -11.28
C ILE A 11 12.54 17.30 -12.06
N TYR A 12 12.52 17.93 -13.25
CA TYR A 12 11.36 17.92 -14.14
C TYR A 12 10.95 16.49 -14.50
N ILE A 13 11.91 15.62 -14.87
CA ILE A 13 11.63 14.21 -15.17
C ILE A 13 11.00 13.50 -13.98
N VAL A 14 11.54 13.66 -12.77
CA VAL A 14 10.99 13.03 -11.55
C VAL A 14 9.55 13.48 -11.29
N VAL A 15 9.28 14.78 -11.45
CA VAL A 15 7.93 15.34 -11.29
C VAL A 15 6.98 14.78 -12.35
N THR A 16 7.41 14.70 -13.62
CA THR A 16 6.60 14.09 -14.68
C THR A 16 6.32 12.62 -14.43
N LEU A 17 7.31 11.85 -13.94
CA LEU A 17 7.12 10.45 -13.57
C LEU A 17 6.09 10.30 -12.44
N LEU A 18 6.13 11.17 -11.42
CA LEU A 18 5.14 11.20 -10.35
C LEU A 18 3.71 11.40 -10.88
N PHE A 19 3.52 12.38 -11.78
CA PHE A 19 2.21 12.62 -12.39
C PHE A 19 1.79 11.49 -13.32
N ALA A 20 2.70 10.92 -14.10
CA ALA A 20 2.42 9.76 -14.95
C ALA A 20 2.00 8.54 -14.14
N SER A 21 2.66 8.28 -13.00
CA SER A 21 2.27 7.23 -12.05
C SER A 21 0.87 7.45 -11.48
N LEU A 22 0.53 8.67 -11.08
CA LEU A 22 -0.82 9.01 -10.62
C LEU A 22 -1.87 8.82 -11.71
N TYR A 23 -1.57 9.27 -12.92
CA TYR A 23 -2.43 9.10 -14.08
C TYR A 23 -2.69 7.62 -14.37
N LEU A 24 -1.64 6.79 -14.37
CA LEU A 24 -1.75 5.35 -14.58
C LEU A 24 -2.61 4.68 -13.48
N ARG A 25 -2.44 5.08 -12.22
CA ARG A 25 -3.31 4.62 -11.13
C ARG A 25 -4.79 4.94 -11.40
N ILE A 26 -5.09 6.16 -11.82
CA ILE A 26 -6.46 6.60 -12.11
C ILE A 26 -7.05 5.81 -13.29
N LEU A 27 -6.27 5.59 -14.36
CA LEU A 27 -6.70 4.76 -15.48
C LEU A 27 -7.05 3.33 -15.04
N LEU A 28 -6.16 2.68 -14.28
CA LEU A 28 -6.40 1.32 -13.79
C LEU A 28 -7.61 1.26 -12.85
N GLN A 29 -7.81 2.29 -12.04
CA GLN A 29 -8.98 2.42 -11.19
C GLN A 29 -10.27 2.52 -12.00
N ILE A 30 -10.29 3.29 -13.10
CA ILE A 30 -11.46 3.42 -13.99
C ILE A 30 -11.77 2.10 -14.70
N VAL A 31 -10.74 1.33 -15.08
CA VAL A 31 -10.86 -0.01 -15.66
C VAL A 31 -11.44 -1.03 -14.66
N GLY A 32 -11.61 -0.65 -13.39
CA GLY A 32 -12.22 -1.48 -12.35
C GLY A 32 -11.22 -2.31 -11.55
N GLN A 33 -9.91 -2.05 -11.69
CA GLN A 33 -8.88 -2.74 -10.93
C GLN A 33 -8.86 -2.21 -9.49
N SER A 34 -9.52 -2.90 -8.56
CA SER A 34 -9.64 -2.48 -7.16
C SER A 34 -8.34 -2.64 -6.36
N TRP A 35 -7.47 -3.59 -6.72
CA TRP A 35 -6.19 -3.84 -6.06
C TRP A 35 -5.23 -2.65 -6.13
N ILE A 36 -5.32 -1.80 -7.17
CA ILE A 36 -4.45 -0.62 -7.30
C ILE A 36 -4.71 0.44 -6.23
N LYS A 37 -5.89 0.40 -5.61
CA LYS A 37 -6.31 1.38 -4.60
C LYS A 37 -5.62 1.17 -3.26
N THR A 38 -4.90 0.06 -3.05
CA THR A 38 -4.19 -0.16 -1.79
C THR A 38 -2.97 0.73 -1.67
N ILE A 39 -2.52 0.95 -0.43
CA ILE A 39 -1.36 1.79 -0.17
C ILE A 39 -0.08 1.16 -0.72
N ALA A 40 0.09 -0.16 -0.60
CA ALA A 40 1.29 -0.83 -1.11
C ALA A 40 1.40 -0.71 -2.63
N HIS A 41 0.32 -1.04 -3.35
CA HIS A 41 0.32 -0.97 -4.82
C HIS A 41 0.48 0.45 -5.34
N THR A 42 -0.22 1.43 -4.74
CA THR A 42 -0.07 2.84 -5.14
C THR A 42 1.35 3.35 -4.88
N SER A 43 1.93 3.03 -3.70
CA SER A 43 3.29 3.43 -3.35
C SER A 43 4.33 2.80 -4.26
N THR A 44 4.18 1.51 -4.58
CA THR A 44 5.01 0.81 -5.56
C THR A 44 4.95 1.47 -6.92
N LEU A 45 3.75 1.78 -7.42
CA LEU A 45 3.57 2.36 -8.75
C LEU A 45 4.16 3.78 -8.85
N MET A 46 4.22 4.52 -7.74
CA MET A 46 4.93 5.81 -7.67
C MET A 46 6.45 5.66 -7.54
N LEU A 47 6.93 4.69 -6.75
CA LEU A 47 8.36 4.54 -6.48
C LEU A 47 9.10 3.91 -7.66
N LEU A 48 8.60 2.80 -8.22
CA LEU A 48 9.34 1.99 -9.21
C LEU A 48 9.85 2.80 -10.43
N PRO A 49 9.06 3.68 -11.06
CA PRO A 49 9.54 4.51 -12.18
C PRO A 49 10.68 5.45 -11.78
N ILE A 50 10.66 5.99 -10.57
CA ILE A 50 11.72 6.86 -10.04
C ILE A 50 12.98 6.03 -9.76
N LEU A 51 12.83 4.86 -9.12
CA LEU A 51 13.95 3.95 -8.84
C LEU A 51 14.66 3.59 -10.16
N THR A 52 13.89 3.16 -11.15
CA THR A 52 14.41 2.76 -12.47
C THR A 52 15.06 3.92 -13.23
N TYR A 53 14.50 5.13 -13.17
CA TYR A 53 15.12 6.31 -13.76
C TYR A 53 16.49 6.62 -13.13
N VAL A 54 16.58 6.64 -11.80
CA VAL A 54 17.85 6.93 -11.10
C VAL A 54 18.87 5.84 -11.40
N ILE A 55 18.46 4.58 -11.29
CA ILE A 55 19.25 3.41 -11.65
C ILE A 55 19.86 3.54 -13.06
N THR A 56 19.02 3.77 -14.06
CA THR A 56 19.45 3.76 -15.47
C THR A 56 20.34 4.95 -15.78
N SER A 57 20.06 6.11 -15.17
CA SER A 57 20.85 7.32 -15.36
C SER A 57 22.19 7.30 -14.63
N VAL A 58 22.29 6.58 -13.52
CA VAL A 58 23.55 6.42 -12.76
C VAL A 58 24.48 5.43 -13.48
N ILE A 59 23.91 4.44 -14.16
CA ILE A 59 24.66 3.37 -14.81
C ILE A 59 24.92 3.65 -16.29
N SER A 60 24.23 4.62 -16.89
CA SER A 60 24.44 5.01 -18.28
C SER A 60 25.92 5.36 -18.51
N GLY A 61 26.60 4.56 -19.34
CA GLY A 61 28.03 4.71 -19.63
C GLY A 61 28.94 3.64 -19.02
N ASN A 62 28.43 2.75 -18.14
CA ASN A 62 29.20 1.63 -17.61
C ASN A 62 28.44 0.30 -17.80
N ILE A 63 28.77 -0.39 -18.90
CA ILE A 63 28.15 -1.66 -19.31
C ILE A 63 28.34 -2.75 -18.24
N ALA A 64 29.49 -2.78 -17.57
CA ALA A 64 29.78 -3.75 -16.51
C ALA A 64 28.89 -3.54 -15.27
N LEU A 65 28.66 -2.28 -14.89
CA LEU A 65 27.75 -1.93 -13.80
C LEU A 65 26.27 -2.22 -14.17
N SER A 66 25.90 -2.06 -15.44
CA SER A 66 24.56 -2.38 -15.97
C SER A 66 24.27 -3.87 -15.93
N LEU A 67 25.21 -4.70 -16.36
CA LEU A 67 25.09 -6.15 -16.36
C LEU A 67 25.03 -6.70 -14.92
N GLY A 68 25.83 -6.12 -14.00
CA GLY A 68 25.80 -6.47 -12.57
C GLY A 68 24.45 -6.19 -11.90
N MET A 69 23.73 -5.15 -12.35
CA MET A 69 22.40 -4.83 -11.83
C MET A 69 21.31 -5.79 -12.30
N VAL A 70 21.32 -6.22 -13.57
CA VAL A 70 20.36 -7.25 -14.05
C VAL A 70 20.56 -8.56 -13.28
N GLY A 71 21.81 -8.86 -12.90
CA GLY A 71 22.15 -9.94 -11.97
C GLY A 71 21.58 -9.72 -10.57
N ALA A 72 21.75 -8.54 -9.96
CA ALA A 72 21.20 -8.21 -8.65
C ALA A 72 19.65 -8.25 -8.62
N LEU A 73 19.01 -7.78 -9.70
CA LEU A 73 17.56 -7.82 -9.90
C LEU A 73 17.04 -9.27 -9.94
N SER A 74 17.85 -10.18 -10.51
CA SER A 74 17.58 -11.62 -10.49
C SER A 74 17.76 -12.22 -9.08
N ILE A 75 18.76 -11.78 -8.30
CA ILE A 75 19.00 -12.27 -6.93
C ILE A 75 17.84 -11.94 -5.98
N VAL A 76 17.26 -10.74 -6.07
CA VAL A 76 16.12 -10.32 -5.21
C VAL A 76 14.89 -11.22 -5.42
N ARG A 77 14.70 -11.79 -6.62
CA ARG A 77 13.51 -12.59 -6.96
C ARG A 77 13.64 -14.08 -6.62
N PHE A 78 14.84 -14.62 -6.35
CA PHE A 78 15.04 -16.07 -6.26
C PHE A 78 15.19 -16.67 -4.84
N ARG A 79 15.23 -15.86 -3.76
CA ARG A 79 15.40 -16.41 -2.41
C ARG A 79 14.19 -16.38 -1.48
N ASN A 80 13.10 -15.68 -1.84
CA ASN A 80 11.82 -15.75 -1.13
C ASN A 80 10.69 -15.16 -2.00
N PRO A 81 9.47 -15.71 -1.96
CA PRO A 81 8.32 -15.06 -2.56
C PRO A 81 8.07 -13.73 -1.83
N VAL A 82 8.23 -12.61 -2.53
CA VAL A 82 7.97 -11.29 -1.95
C VAL A 82 6.46 -11.16 -1.71
N ARG A 83 6.06 -10.97 -0.45
CA ARG A 83 4.65 -11.00 -0.03
C ARG A 83 3.88 -9.78 -0.52
N SER A 84 4.55 -8.62 -0.56
CA SER A 84 3.95 -7.36 -1.02
C SER A 84 4.79 -6.64 -2.08
N PRO A 85 4.19 -6.05 -3.13
CA PRO A 85 4.90 -5.23 -4.12
C PRO A 85 5.70 -4.08 -3.51
N LEU A 86 5.27 -3.58 -2.35
CA LEU A 86 5.97 -2.51 -1.63
C LEU A 86 7.30 -2.99 -1.08
N GLU A 87 7.36 -4.20 -0.50
CA GLU A 87 8.61 -4.78 0.01
C GLU A 87 9.66 -4.87 -1.10
N LEU A 88 9.24 -5.31 -2.29
CA LEU A 88 10.10 -5.35 -3.47
C LEU A 88 10.65 -3.95 -3.81
N SER A 89 9.78 -2.95 -3.81
CA SER A 89 10.13 -1.56 -4.13
C SER A 89 11.11 -0.97 -3.11
N VAL A 90 10.95 -1.32 -1.82
CA VAL A 90 11.85 -0.90 -0.74
C VAL A 90 13.23 -1.53 -0.90
N TYR A 91 13.31 -2.82 -1.22
CA TYR A 91 14.59 -3.48 -1.50
C TYR A 91 15.30 -2.86 -2.71
N PHE A 92 14.58 -2.58 -3.79
CA PHE A 92 15.14 -1.83 -4.92
C PHE A 92 15.59 -0.42 -4.51
N GLY A 93 14.85 0.25 -3.64
CA GLY A 93 15.22 1.57 -3.13
C GLY A 93 16.53 1.56 -2.36
N ALA A 94 16.72 0.56 -1.48
CA ALA A 94 17.97 0.39 -0.72
C ALA A 94 19.17 0.12 -1.64
N ILE A 95 19.00 -0.74 -2.65
CA ILE A 95 20.05 -1.01 -3.65
C ILE A 95 20.36 0.27 -4.46
N THR A 96 19.33 0.98 -4.91
CA THR A 96 19.47 2.23 -5.68
C THR A 96 20.24 3.29 -4.88
N MET A 97 19.97 3.39 -3.58
CA MET A 97 20.67 4.31 -2.68
C MET A 97 22.18 4.03 -2.64
N GLY A 98 22.58 2.76 -2.51
CA GLY A 98 23.99 2.35 -2.52
C GLY A 98 24.67 2.65 -3.86
N ILE A 99 23.98 2.39 -4.98
CA ILE A 99 24.51 2.65 -6.33
C ILE A 99 24.65 4.16 -6.58
N ALA A 100 23.63 4.96 -6.22
CA ALA A 100 23.67 6.40 -6.35
C ALA A 100 24.82 7.02 -5.52
N ALA A 101 25.01 6.54 -4.30
CA ALA A 101 26.12 6.95 -3.43
C ALA A 101 27.49 6.63 -4.03
N SER A 102 27.64 5.48 -4.69
CA SER A 102 28.90 5.06 -5.32
C SER A 102 29.29 5.92 -6.52
N VAL A 103 28.32 6.52 -7.22
CA VAL A 103 28.60 7.32 -8.43
C VAL A 103 28.75 8.80 -8.10
N SER A 104 27.80 9.40 -7.38
CA SER A 104 27.92 10.82 -7.00
C SER A 104 26.92 11.22 -5.91
N LEU A 105 27.35 12.09 -4.99
CA LEU A 105 26.47 12.69 -3.97
C LEU A 105 25.23 13.41 -4.56
N PRO A 106 25.30 14.15 -5.69
CA PRO A 106 24.13 14.77 -6.30
C PRO A 106 23.01 13.80 -6.65
N TRP A 107 23.34 12.61 -7.17
CA TRP A 107 22.36 11.58 -7.50
C TRP A 107 21.70 11.00 -6.24
N LEU A 108 22.47 10.81 -5.17
CA LEU A 108 21.94 10.36 -3.87
C LEU A 108 20.96 11.38 -3.28
N ILE A 109 21.31 12.68 -3.30
CA ILE A 109 20.44 13.75 -2.79
C ILE A 109 19.14 13.81 -3.61
N LEU A 110 19.23 13.72 -4.93
CA LEU A 110 18.05 13.68 -5.81
C LEU A 110 17.15 12.50 -5.47
N PHE A 111 17.74 11.31 -5.28
CA PHE A 111 17.01 10.09 -4.93
C PHE A 111 16.26 10.23 -3.60
N ILE A 112 16.94 10.68 -2.54
CA ILE A 112 16.34 10.89 -1.22
C ILE A 112 15.21 11.93 -1.31
N GLY A 113 15.44 13.03 -2.03
CA GLY A 113 14.43 14.06 -2.27
C GLY A 113 13.20 13.51 -2.99
N ALA A 114 13.39 12.68 -4.01
CA ALA A 114 12.30 12.07 -4.78
C ALA A 114 11.47 11.10 -3.94
N VAL A 115 12.10 10.22 -3.16
CA VAL A 115 11.40 9.27 -2.26
C VAL A 115 10.64 10.01 -1.16
N THR A 116 11.23 11.08 -0.61
CA THR A 116 10.58 11.94 0.39
C THR A 116 9.38 12.65 -0.21
N LEU A 117 9.49 13.17 -1.43
CA LEU A 117 8.40 13.81 -2.16
C LEU A 117 7.23 12.84 -2.39
N VAL A 118 7.50 11.60 -2.82
CA VAL A 118 6.48 10.54 -2.96
C VAL A 118 5.74 10.34 -1.62
N SER A 119 6.48 10.22 -0.52
CA SER A 119 5.90 10.00 0.81
C SER A 119 5.01 11.17 1.25
N ILE A 120 5.43 12.41 1.01
CA ILE A 120 4.65 13.62 1.29
C ILE A 120 3.38 13.67 0.45
N VAL A 121 3.46 13.33 -0.85
CA VAL A 121 2.30 13.30 -1.76
C VAL A 121 1.30 12.25 -1.28
N LEU A 122 1.73 11.03 -0.97
CA LEU A 122 0.87 9.97 -0.46
C LEU A 122 0.18 10.35 0.86
N TYR A 123 0.93 10.94 1.79
CA TYR A 123 0.39 11.42 3.06
C TYR A 123 -0.65 12.53 2.85
N SER A 124 -0.33 13.50 1.98
CA SER A 124 -1.23 14.60 1.63
C SER A 124 -2.52 14.10 0.98
N LEU A 125 -2.43 13.17 0.02
CA LEU A 125 -3.59 12.56 -0.64
C LEU A 125 -4.48 11.84 0.38
N ASN A 126 -3.91 11.10 1.32
CA ASN A 126 -4.69 10.43 2.37
C ASN A 126 -5.43 11.44 3.26
N LYS A 127 -4.76 12.53 3.66
CA LYS A 127 -5.34 13.56 4.53
C LYS A 127 -6.43 14.36 3.84
N ILE A 128 -6.21 14.74 2.58
CA ILE A 128 -7.19 15.49 1.76
C ILE A 128 -8.44 14.65 1.55
N ASN A 129 -8.29 13.37 1.22
CA ASN A 129 -9.45 12.52 0.97
C ASN A 129 -10.26 12.23 2.25
N LYS A 130 -9.58 12.07 3.39
CA LYS A 130 -10.24 11.94 4.69
C LYS A 130 -11.02 13.20 5.07
N PHE A 131 -10.49 14.38 4.75
CA PHE A 131 -11.16 15.66 5.01
C PHE A 131 -12.36 15.89 4.10
N PHE A 132 -12.26 15.52 2.81
CA PHE A 132 -13.30 15.83 1.83
C PHE A 132 -14.39 14.76 1.74
N SER A 133 -14.03 13.46 1.82
CA SER A 133 -14.90 12.38 1.36
C SER A 133 -15.23 11.32 2.41
N GLN A 134 -14.81 11.50 3.68
CA GLN A 134 -14.98 10.58 4.83
C GLN A 134 -14.61 9.10 4.58
N THR A 135 -14.04 8.76 3.43
CA THR A 135 -13.63 7.43 3.03
C THR A 135 -12.11 7.39 2.87
N PRO A 136 -11.43 6.32 3.31
CA PRO A 136 -9.99 6.23 3.19
C PRO A 136 -9.59 6.17 1.70
N PHE A 137 -8.58 6.95 1.31
CA PHE A 137 -8.05 6.94 -0.08
C PHE A 137 -7.42 5.59 -0.45
N PHE A 138 -6.97 4.86 0.57
CA PHE A 138 -6.38 3.55 0.44
C PHE A 138 -7.31 2.48 1.01
N VAL A 139 -7.53 1.42 0.26
CA VAL A 139 -8.26 0.24 0.74
C VAL A 139 -7.25 -0.66 1.48
N SER A 140 -7.60 -1.13 2.68
CA SER A 140 -6.83 -2.17 3.36
C SER A 140 -7.09 -3.52 2.68
N SER A 141 -6.06 -4.12 2.08
CA SER A 141 -6.17 -5.48 1.54
C SER A 141 -5.70 -6.50 2.55
N PHE A 142 -6.43 -7.61 2.64
CA PHE A 142 -6.10 -8.76 3.48
C PHE A 142 -4.79 -9.44 3.06
N SER A 143 -4.42 -9.36 1.77
CA SER A 143 -3.21 -10.00 1.24
C SER A 143 -1.92 -9.24 1.57
N GLU A 144 -2.00 -8.01 2.07
CA GLU A 144 -0.82 -7.16 2.38
C GLU A 144 -0.24 -7.41 3.78
N GLY A 145 -0.72 -8.42 4.51
CA GLY A 145 -0.18 -8.75 5.84
C GLY A 145 -0.61 -7.78 6.95
N ASN A 146 -1.59 -6.92 6.70
CA ASN A 146 -2.26 -6.19 7.77
C ASN A 146 -3.05 -7.18 8.63
N SER A 147 -2.67 -7.31 9.91
CA SER A 147 -3.46 -8.03 10.90
C SER A 147 -4.76 -7.27 11.13
N MET A 148 -5.79 -7.60 10.36
CA MET A 148 -7.14 -7.17 10.69
C MET A 148 -7.64 -8.06 11.80
N SER A 149 -8.13 -7.43 12.85
CA SER A 149 -8.83 -8.15 13.89
C SER A 149 -10.17 -8.61 13.33
N THR A 150 -10.59 -9.81 13.70
CA THR A 150 -11.83 -10.41 13.22
C THR A 150 -12.73 -10.69 14.39
N LEU A 151 -13.99 -10.31 14.26
CA LEU A 151 -15.04 -10.66 15.22
C LEU A 151 -16.00 -11.63 14.53
N MET A 152 -16.08 -12.85 15.06
CA MET A 152 -17.08 -13.83 14.66
C MET A 152 -18.21 -13.81 15.68
N ILE A 153 -19.44 -13.68 15.19
CA ILE A 153 -20.66 -13.72 16.03
C ILE A 153 -21.58 -14.80 15.47
N VAL A 154 -21.94 -15.77 16.30
CA VAL A 154 -22.91 -16.83 15.97
C VAL A 154 -24.22 -16.55 16.70
N THR A 155 -25.33 -16.52 15.96
CA THR A 155 -26.65 -16.15 16.46
C THR A 155 -27.70 -17.21 16.12
N LYS A 156 -28.70 -17.39 17.00
CA LYS A 156 -29.82 -18.35 16.81
C LYS A 156 -30.83 -17.91 15.74
N SER A 157 -30.92 -16.61 15.49
CA SER A 157 -31.82 -16.04 14.50
C SER A 157 -31.15 -14.87 13.81
N GLU A 158 -31.63 -14.54 12.60
CA GLU A 158 -31.19 -13.34 11.91
C GLU A 158 -31.39 -12.09 12.79
N LEU A 159 -30.44 -11.16 12.69
CA LEU A 159 -30.42 -9.89 13.39
C LEU A 159 -30.17 -8.79 12.36
N ASP A 160 -31.19 -8.01 12.06
CA ASP A 160 -31.11 -6.91 11.07
C ASP A 160 -30.04 -5.87 11.42
N ASN A 161 -29.79 -5.66 12.72
CA ASN A 161 -28.76 -4.75 13.21
C ASN A 161 -27.33 -5.15 12.78
N LEU A 162 -27.07 -6.42 12.49
CA LEU A 162 -25.76 -6.94 12.08
C LEU A 162 -25.57 -6.96 10.56
N ASN A 163 -26.67 -6.95 9.80
CA ASN A 163 -26.66 -7.01 8.34
C ASN A 163 -26.10 -5.72 7.69
N ASN A 164 -26.30 -4.57 8.33
CA ASN A 164 -25.96 -3.25 7.75
C ASN A 164 -24.65 -2.65 8.28
N HIS A 165 -23.84 -3.41 9.02
CA HIS A 165 -22.60 -2.87 9.58
C HIS A 165 -21.49 -2.78 8.50
N GLU A 166 -20.78 -1.65 8.44
CA GLU A 166 -19.75 -1.38 7.42
C GLU A 166 -18.59 -2.41 7.45
N ASP A 167 -18.29 -2.95 8.63
CA ASP A 167 -17.21 -3.95 8.82
C ASP A 167 -17.63 -5.39 8.49
N LEU A 168 -18.88 -5.65 8.06
CA LEU A 168 -19.34 -7.00 7.73
C LEU A 168 -18.64 -7.51 6.45
N LYS A 169 -17.95 -8.66 6.56
CA LYS A 169 -17.26 -9.30 5.43
C LYS A 169 -17.98 -10.52 4.89
N SER A 170 -18.57 -11.32 5.77
CA SER A 170 -19.34 -12.48 5.33
C SER A 170 -20.48 -12.78 6.30
N LYS A 171 -21.58 -13.26 5.74
CA LYS A 171 -22.72 -13.82 6.44
C LYS A 171 -22.98 -15.22 5.91
N THR A 172 -23.05 -16.19 6.82
CA THR A 172 -23.37 -17.58 6.49
C THR A 172 -24.61 -17.99 7.26
N PHE A 173 -25.59 -18.54 6.55
CA PHE A 173 -26.80 -19.09 7.14
C PHE A 173 -26.72 -20.62 7.08
N SER A 174 -26.89 -21.29 8.22
CA SER A 174 -26.91 -22.75 8.32
C SER A 174 -28.08 -23.15 9.21
N ASP A 175 -29.17 -23.61 8.59
CA ASP A 175 -30.45 -24.16 9.10
C ASP A 175 -31.06 -23.63 10.43
N GLU A 176 -30.29 -23.43 11.49
CA GLU A 176 -30.71 -22.87 12.80
C GLU A 176 -29.75 -21.81 13.38
N GLN A 177 -28.68 -21.45 12.65
CA GLN A 177 -27.67 -20.49 13.12
C GLN A 177 -27.21 -19.57 11.99
N THR A 178 -27.05 -18.29 12.32
CA THR A 178 -26.45 -17.29 11.43
C THR A 178 -25.10 -16.86 11.97
N THR A 179 -24.06 -17.02 11.17
CA THR A 179 -22.68 -16.62 11.48
C THR A 179 -22.33 -15.35 10.74
N TYR A 180 -21.94 -14.32 11.49
CA TYR A 180 -21.44 -13.05 10.98
C TYR A 180 -19.93 -12.97 11.22
N ILE A 181 -19.17 -12.60 10.19
CA ILE A 181 -17.74 -12.31 10.30
C ILE A 181 -17.52 -10.85 9.97
N PHE A 182 -17.03 -10.11 10.95
CA PHE A 182 -16.59 -8.73 10.82
C PHE A 182 -15.07 -8.70 10.77
N ALA A 183 -14.49 -7.87 9.91
CA ALA A 183 -13.05 -7.65 9.87
C ALA A 183 -12.76 -6.16 9.79
N SER A 184 -12.02 -5.66 10.77
CA SER A 184 -11.65 -4.25 10.87
C SER A 184 -10.19 -4.09 11.26
N SER A 185 -9.58 -2.99 10.81
CA SER A 185 -8.24 -2.59 11.25
C SER A 185 -8.23 -1.98 12.65
N ASP A 186 -9.39 -1.55 13.18
CA ASP A 186 -9.52 -1.02 14.54
C ASP A 186 -10.10 -2.07 15.49
N PHE A 187 -9.23 -2.70 16.28
CA PHE A 187 -9.63 -3.66 17.31
C PHE A 187 -10.61 -3.07 18.32
N LYS A 188 -10.52 -1.76 18.63
CA LYS A 188 -11.42 -1.13 19.59
C LYS A 188 -12.84 -1.06 19.06
N ASN A 189 -13.01 -0.80 17.76
CA ASN A 189 -14.33 -0.76 17.14
C ASN A 189 -15.02 -2.13 17.23
N LEU A 190 -14.28 -3.22 16.97
CA LEU A 190 -14.79 -4.58 17.13
C LEU A 190 -15.07 -4.94 18.59
N GLN A 191 -14.26 -4.44 19.53
CA GLN A 191 -14.49 -4.65 20.96
C GLN A 191 -15.74 -3.89 21.46
N GLU A 192 -16.00 -2.69 20.95
CA GLU A 192 -17.24 -1.95 21.22
C GLU A 192 -18.45 -2.65 20.61
N LEU A 193 -18.32 -3.17 19.39
CA LEU A 193 -19.35 -3.95 18.74
C LEU A 193 -19.68 -5.21 19.56
N GLU A 194 -18.67 -5.98 19.97
CA GLU A 194 -18.84 -7.16 20.83
C GLU A 194 -19.57 -6.80 22.14
N LYS A 195 -19.17 -5.71 22.82
CA LYS A 195 -19.83 -5.26 24.05
C LYS A 195 -21.28 -4.85 23.84
N SER A 196 -21.58 -4.14 22.75
CA SER A 196 -22.95 -3.71 22.42
C SER A 196 -23.89 -4.88 22.14
N ILE A 197 -23.32 -6.00 21.68
CA ILE A 197 -24.06 -7.20 21.27
C ILE A 197 -24.16 -8.19 22.44
N SER A 198 -23.19 -8.24 23.34
CA SER A 198 -23.11 -9.17 24.49
C SER A 198 -24.37 -9.25 25.39
N SER A 199 -25.23 -8.24 25.39
CA SER A 199 -26.49 -8.22 26.16
C SER A 199 -27.68 -8.89 25.45
N ASN A 200 -27.52 -9.39 24.22
CA ASN A 200 -28.63 -9.93 23.43
C ASN A 200 -28.76 -11.46 23.62
N ASN A 201 -29.92 -11.92 24.10
CA ASN A 201 -30.21 -13.33 24.41
C ASN A 201 -30.19 -14.29 23.18
N LYS A 202 -29.96 -13.75 21.98
CA LYS A 202 -29.93 -14.48 20.71
C LYS A 202 -28.54 -14.95 20.29
N ILE A 203 -27.49 -14.57 21.03
CA ILE A 203 -26.10 -14.91 20.68
C ILE A 203 -25.72 -16.26 21.31
N ILE A 204 -25.07 -17.09 20.50
CA ILE A 204 -24.56 -18.40 20.90
C ILE A 204 -23.10 -18.27 21.31
N SER A 205 -22.29 -17.57 20.52
CA SER A 205 -20.89 -17.32 20.81
C SER A 205 -20.38 -16.05 20.12
N SER A 206 -19.44 -15.37 20.77
CA SER A 206 -18.57 -14.36 20.16
C SER A 206 -17.13 -14.82 20.24
N GLN A 207 -16.37 -14.63 19.16
CA GLN A 207 -14.93 -14.86 19.12
C GLN A 207 -14.25 -13.64 18.51
N LEU A 208 -13.52 -12.90 19.34
CA LEU A 208 -12.70 -11.78 18.93
C LEU A 208 -11.24 -12.22 18.80
N ASN A 209 -10.73 -12.23 17.57
CA ASN A 209 -9.32 -12.49 17.29
C ASN A 209 -8.61 -11.19 16.93
N LYS A 210 -7.40 -11.01 17.45
CA LYS A 210 -6.57 -9.83 17.21
C LYS A 210 -5.72 -9.98 15.96
#